data_AF-A0A7V5XEQ9-F1
#
_entry.id   AF-A0A7V5XEQ9-F1
#
_cell.length_a   1.000
_cell.length_b   1.000
_cell.length_c   1.000
_cell.angle_alpha   90.00
_cell.angle_beta   90.00
_cell.angle_gamma   90.00
#
_symmetry.space_group_name_H-M   'P 1'
#
loop_
_entity.id
_entity.type
_entity.pdbx_description
1 polymer ?
#
loop_
_entity_poly.entity_id
_entity_poly.type
_entity_poly.pdbx_seq_one_letter_code
_entity_poly.pdbx_strand_id
1 'polypeptide(L)' 'RWLVDTRDEATGERLDELEDPFRLYRCHTIMNCTNACPKDLNPARAIGEIKQMLAARRL' A
#
# COMPACT_ATOMS: atom_id res chain seq x y z
N ARG A 1 -1.03 -6.77 -0.61
CA ARG A 1 -1.68 -8.01 -1.10
C ARG A 1 -2.80 -8.43 -0.17
N TRP A 2 -2.51 -8.79 1.09
CA TRP A 2 -3.52 -9.29 2.03
C TRP A 2 -4.65 -8.28 2.31
N LEU A 3 -4.34 -6.98 2.30
CA LEU A 3 -5.30 -5.88 2.50
C LEU A 3 -6.52 -5.85 1.56
N VAL A 4 -6.48 -6.56 0.43
CA VAL A 4 -7.61 -6.66 -0.53
C VAL A 4 -8.14 -8.09 -0.64
N ASP A 5 -7.60 -9.03 0.13
CA ASP A 5 -8.03 -10.42 0.13
C ASP A 5 -9.22 -10.55 1.08
N THR A 6 -10.41 -10.90 0.56
CA THR A 6 -11.65 -11.00 1.35
C THR A 6 -11.62 -12.07 2.44
N ARG A 7 -10.58 -12.92 2.44
CA ARG A 7 -10.36 -13.97 3.45
C ARG A 7 -9.47 -13.48 4.60
N ASP A 8 -8.82 -12.32 4.48
CA ASP A 8 -7.91 -11.79 5.50
C ASP A 8 -8.70 -10.97 6.55
N GLU A 9 -8.84 -11.53 7.74
CA GLU A 9 -9.52 -10.88 8.88
C GLU A 9 -8.63 -9.86 9.61
N ALA A 10 -7.32 -9.82 9.31
CA ALA A 10 -6.33 -8.98 9.96
C ALA A 10 -6.08 -7.61 9.26
N THR A 11 -7.01 -7.16 8.41
CA THR A 11 -6.85 -5.90 7.65
C THR A 11 -6.68 -4.68 8.57
N GLY A 12 -7.32 -4.68 9.75
CA GLY A 12 -7.15 -3.70 10.84
C GLY A 12 -5.69 -3.49 11.20
N GLU A 13 -5.15 -4.50 11.87
CA GLU A 13 -3.78 -4.59 12.40
C GLU A 13 -2.72 -4.31 11.33
N ARG A 14 -2.86 -4.88 10.13
CA ARG A 14 -1.90 -4.67 9.03
C ARG A 14 -1.79 -3.22 8.58
N LEU A 15 -2.90 -2.47 8.60
CA LEU A 15 -2.90 -1.07 8.23
C LEU A 15 -2.33 -0.20 9.36
N ASP A 16 -2.57 -0.57 10.62
CA ASP A 16 -1.98 0.11 11.78
C ASP A 16 -0.45 -0.05 11.78
N GLU A 17 0.06 -1.23 11.41
CA GLU A 17 1.49 -1.44 11.20
C GLU A 17 2.09 -0.53 10.11
N LEU A 18 1.31 -0.04 9.15
CA LEU A 18 1.79 0.82 8.06
C LEU A 18 1.75 2.31 8.41
N GLU A 19 1.14 2.68 9.54
CA GLU A 19 0.96 4.05 10.00
C GLU A 19 2.23 4.61 10.67
N ASP A 20 3.31 4.64 9.91
CA ASP A 20 4.61 5.17 10.32
C ASP A 20 5.22 6.05 9.20
N PRO A 21 5.86 7.19 9.51
CA PRO A 21 6.43 8.10 8.51
C PRO A 21 7.47 7.46 7.58
N PHE A 22 8.19 6.44 8.05
CA PHE A 22 9.26 5.76 7.31
C PHE A 22 8.79 4.52 6.54
N ARG A 23 7.58 4.02 6.82
CA ARG A 23 6.99 2.89 6.10
C ARG A 23 6.30 3.36 4.82
N LEU A 24 4.97 3.45 4.82
CA LEU A 24 4.17 3.70 3.63
C LEU A 24 4.46 5.07 2.99
N TYR A 25 4.76 6.06 3.83
CA TYR A 25 4.84 7.46 3.40
C TYR A 25 6.18 7.86 2.76
N ARG A 26 7.18 6.97 2.73
CA ARG A 26 8.44 7.18 1.98
C ARG A 26 8.29 7.02 0.47
N CYS A 27 7.15 6.54 0.00
CA CYS A 27 6.86 6.50 -1.43
C CYS A 27 6.54 7.91 -1.96
N HIS A 28 7.47 8.47 -2.73
CA HIS A 28 7.37 9.78 -3.39
C HIS A 28 6.92 9.68 -4.85
N THR A 29 6.20 8.62 -5.22
CA THR A 29 5.64 8.46 -6.59
C THR A 29 6.67 8.62 -7.72
N ILE A 30 7.89 8.12 -7.51
CA ILE A 30 9.01 8.18 -8.48
C ILE A 30 8.79 7.18 -9.65
N MET A 31 7.94 6.17 -9.45
CA MET A 31 7.50 5.18 -10.46
C MET A 31 8.56 4.19 -10.95
N ASN A 32 9.82 4.29 -10.53
CA ASN A 32 10.88 3.33 -10.91
C ASN A 32 10.52 1.87 -10.59
N CYS A 33 9.80 1.62 -9.48
CA CYS A 33 9.38 0.27 -9.09
C CYS A 33 8.42 -0.38 -10.10
N THR A 34 7.53 0.39 -10.72
CA THR A 34 6.62 -0.11 -11.77
C THR A 34 7.39 -0.37 -13.06
N ASN A 35 8.23 0.58 -13.48
CA ASN A 35 8.98 0.48 -14.74
C ASN A 35 10.00 -0.66 -14.75
N ALA A 36 10.64 -0.93 -13.60
CA ALA A 36 11.68 -1.96 -13.50
C ALA A 36 11.13 -3.37 -13.23
N CYS A 37 9.82 -3.54 -13.04
CA CYS A 37 9.28 -4.82 -12.60
C CYS A 37 9.36 -5.88 -13.73
N PRO A 38 10.13 -6.97 -13.57
CA PRO A 38 10.28 -8.00 -14.61
C PRO A 38 9.03 -8.88 -14.75
N LYS A 39 8.04 -8.67 -13.88
CA LYS A 39 6.77 -9.41 -13.84
C LYS A 39 5.58 -8.56 -14.29
N ASP A 40 5.85 -7.36 -14.80
CA ASP A 40 4.81 -6.41 -15.26
C ASP A 40 3.76 -6.10 -14.18
N LEU A 41 4.21 -6.04 -12.92
CA LEU A 41 3.37 -5.63 -11.80
C LEU A 41 3.46 -4.12 -11.61
N ASN A 42 2.47 -3.54 -10.94
CA ASN A 42 2.45 -2.13 -10.61
C ASN A 42 2.48 -1.89 -9.08
N PRO A 43 3.66 -1.95 -8.44
CA PRO A 43 3.80 -1.66 -7.01
C PRO A 43 3.38 -0.24 -6.64
N ALA A 44 3.62 0.76 -7.51
CA ALA A 44 3.24 2.14 -7.24
C ALA A 44 1.73 2.31 -7.09
N ARG A 45 0.95 1.64 -7.96
CA ARG A 45 -0.52 1.60 -7.84
C ARG A 45 -0.95 0.99 -6.51
N ALA A 46 -0.39 -0.17 -6.14
CA ALA A 46 -0.72 -0.83 -4.88
C ALA A 46 -0.40 0.06 -3.66
N ILE A 47 0.73 0.77 -3.66
CA ILE A 47 1.07 1.72 -2.58
C ILE A 47 0.05 2.87 -2.53
N GLY A 48 -0.39 3.38 -3.69
CA GLY A 48 -1.42 4.42 -3.78
C GLY A 48 -2.77 3.97 -3.20
N GLU A 49 -3.22 2.77 -3.52
CA GLU A 49 -4.44 2.16 -2.97
C GLU A 49 -4.36 2.05 -1.44
N ILE A 50 -3.22 1.62 -0.90
CA ILE A 50 -3.02 1.52 0.56
C ILE A 50 -3.07 2.91 1.22
N LYS A 51 -2.48 3.94 0.60
CA LYS A 51 -2.59 5.33 1.11
C LYS A 51 -4.04 5.81 1.12
N GLN A 52 -4.84 5.45 0.11
CA GLN A 52 -6.28 5.76 0.08
C GLN A 52 -7.05 5.03 1.18
N MET A 53 -6.74 3.75 1.43
CA MET A 53 -7.34 2.99 2.53
C MET A 53 -7.07 3.65 3.89
N LEU A 54 -5.84 4.09 4.16
CA LEU A 54 -5.52 4.82 5.40
C LEU A 54 -6.19 6.20 5.46
N ALA A 55 -6.28 6.92 4.34
CA ALA A 55 -6.98 8.19 4.30
C ALA A 55 -8.48 8.01 4.60
N ALA A 56 -9.11 6.98 4.03
CA ALA A 56 -10.52 6.66 4.25
C ALA A 56 -10.82 6.24 5.70
N ARG A 57 -9.86 5.63 6.41
CA ARG A 57 -10.00 5.30 7.84
C ARG A 57 -10.06 6.52 8.77
N ARG A 58 -9.51 7.66 8.32
CA ARG A 58 -9.44 8.90 9.12
C ARG A 58 -10.59 9.87 8.84
N LEU A 59 -11.48 9.52 7.90
CA LEU A 59 -12.71 10.27 7.57
C LEU A 59 -13.88 9.76 8.42
#